data_AF-A0A7M2YYH5-F1
#
_entry.id   AF-A0A7M2YYH5-F1
#
_cell.length_a   1.000
_cell.length_b   1.000
_cell.length_c   1.000
_cell.angle_alpha   90.00
_cell.angle_beta   90.00
_cell.angle_gamma   90.00
#
_symmetry.space_group_name_H-M   'P 1'
#
loop_
_entity.id
_entity.type
_entity.pdbx_description
1 polymer ?
#
loop_
_entity_poly.entity_id
_entity_poly.type
_entity_poly.pdbx_seq_one_letter_code
_entity_poly.pdbx_strand_id
1 'polypeptide(L)'
;MEGNLAEPLFDAEPKPPDEAPDSATQDPLKLYVRQIGDGRLLTPAEERELARRKDEGDEAAKRRLIECNLRLVMSITRNYTRAGVPLLDLIQEGNLGLIRAVEKFDYTMGYKLSTYATWWIRQSISRALAEQGRTIRLPVHVADQVRRVTRARRALGQKLNRDPSLEEIAKEADFTPRRVQELLELVQDHVSLETPVGDGESTMSDLIEDTNALAPETETSNKLRTSEIGEAIRLLKPRQQRVLIERFGLSGGKPKTLEEVGAILGITRERVRQLETRALRELRQAAPSLEHYLRT
;
A
#
# COMPACT_ATOMS: atom_id res chain seq x y z
N MET A 1 43.76 44.07 46.32
CA MET A 1 43.86 44.82 45.05
C MET A 1 44.79 44.04 44.14
N GLU A 2 44.20 43.02 43.52
CA GLU A 2 44.76 42.07 42.54
C GLU A 2 43.58 41.85 41.58
N GLY A 3 43.70 41.70 40.26
CA GLY A 3 44.82 41.53 39.36
C GLY A 3 44.26 41.45 37.93
N ASN A 4 45.18 41.52 36.98
CA ASN A 4 45.08 41.70 35.53
C ASN A 4 44.20 40.72 34.72
N LEU A 5 43.74 41.25 33.56
CA LEU A 5 43.69 40.67 32.20
C LEU A 5 43.24 39.21 32.00
N ALA A 6 42.10 39.04 31.31
CA ALA A 6 41.95 38.10 30.19
C ALA A 6 40.65 38.39 29.41
N GLU A 7 40.78 38.91 28.19
CA GLU A 7 39.77 38.72 27.14
C GLU A 7 39.77 37.25 26.72
N PRO A 8 38.61 36.62 26.43
CA PRO A 8 38.56 35.49 25.52
C PRO A 8 38.04 35.95 24.16
N LEU A 9 39.02 36.15 23.30
CA LEU A 9 39.10 35.84 21.88
C LEU A 9 38.21 34.64 21.45
N PHE A 10 36.95 34.87 21.06
CA PHE A 10 36.22 33.98 20.16
C PHE A 10 35.26 34.79 19.29
N ASP A 11 35.52 34.74 17.98
CA ASP A 11 34.70 35.30 16.93
C ASP A 11 33.24 34.84 17.09
N ALA A 12 32.34 35.78 17.38
CA ALA A 12 30.91 35.55 17.24
C ALA A 12 30.62 35.46 15.74
N GLU A 13 30.46 34.23 15.24
CA GLU A 13 29.92 34.00 13.90
C GLU A 13 28.65 34.84 13.70
N PRO A 14 28.52 35.58 12.59
CA PRO A 14 27.31 36.34 12.34
C PRO A 14 26.14 35.37 12.20
N LYS A 15 25.22 35.47 13.16
CA LYS A 15 23.91 34.81 13.14
C LYS A 15 23.27 35.03 11.77
N PRO A 16 22.83 33.98 11.04
CA PRO A 16 22.26 34.15 9.71
C PRO A 16 21.08 35.12 9.78
N PRO A 17 20.96 36.06 8.83
CA PRO A 17 19.96 37.10 8.86
C PRO A 17 18.56 36.49 8.70
N ASP A 18 17.67 36.88 9.61
CA ASP A 18 16.20 36.76 9.58
C ASP A 18 15.63 35.65 8.68
N GLU A 19 15.23 34.54 9.31
CA GLU A 19 14.16 33.71 8.74
C GLU A 19 12.96 34.61 8.41
N ALA A 20 12.66 34.71 7.12
CA ALA A 20 11.62 35.56 6.57
C ALA A 20 10.29 35.47 7.36
N PRO A 21 9.57 36.59 7.58
CA PRO A 21 8.35 36.61 8.38
C PRO A 21 7.11 36.09 7.62
N ASP A 22 7.23 34.97 6.88
CA ASP A 22 6.16 34.47 6.00
C ASP A 22 5.88 32.95 6.06
N SER A 23 6.56 32.17 6.90
CA SER A 23 6.21 30.74 7.10
C SER A 23 4.97 30.53 7.98
N ALA A 24 4.56 31.54 8.74
CA ALA A 24 3.41 31.47 9.65
C ALA A 24 2.06 31.41 8.92
N THR A 25 2.02 31.84 7.64
CA THR A 25 0.80 31.89 6.81
C THR A 25 0.57 30.60 6.00
N GLN A 26 1.56 29.70 5.92
CA GLN A 26 1.50 28.54 5.02
C GLN A 26 1.06 27.22 5.67
N ASP A 27 1.11 27.09 7.01
CA ASP A 27 0.72 25.84 7.67
C ASP A 27 -0.82 25.67 7.70
N PRO A 28 -1.40 24.74 6.91
CA PRO A 28 -2.85 24.59 6.83
C PRO A 28 -3.47 24.18 8.17
N LEU A 29 -2.71 23.52 9.05
CA LEU A 29 -3.16 23.17 10.40
C LEU A 29 -3.36 24.43 11.26
N LYS A 30 -2.45 25.42 11.18
CA LYS A 30 -2.57 26.67 11.95
C LYS A 30 -3.78 27.47 11.50
N LEU A 31 -4.02 27.54 10.19
CA LEU A 31 -5.21 28.20 9.62
C LEU A 31 -6.50 27.55 10.13
N TYR A 32 -6.56 26.21 10.11
CA TYR A 32 -7.71 25.46 10.61
C TYR A 32 -7.93 25.69 12.12
N VAL A 33 -6.88 25.60 12.93
CA VAL A 33 -6.97 25.80 14.39
C VAL A 33 -7.46 27.21 14.74
N ARG A 34 -7.02 28.23 13.99
CA ARG A 34 -7.50 29.60 14.17
C ARG A 34 -8.98 29.71 13.85
N GLN A 35 -9.43 29.17 12.72
CA GLN A 35 -10.84 29.20 12.31
C GLN A 35 -11.78 28.53 13.33
N ILE A 36 -11.37 27.41 13.93
CA ILE A 36 -12.19 26.73 14.96
C ILE A 36 -12.08 27.37 16.35
N GLY A 37 -11.06 28.21 16.58
CA GLY A 37 -10.77 28.85 17.87
C GLY A 37 -11.64 30.06 18.16
N ASP A 38 -12.14 30.74 17.12
CA ASP A 38 -12.88 32.01 17.22
C ASP A 38 -14.33 31.85 17.73
N GLY A 39 -14.84 30.62 17.86
CA GLY A 39 -16.22 30.33 18.26
C GLY A 39 -16.45 30.21 19.77
N ARG A 40 -17.51 30.83 20.28
CA ARG A 40 -18.02 30.62 21.65
C ARG A 40 -18.56 29.19 21.80
N LEU A 41 -18.25 28.55 22.93
CA LEU A 41 -18.83 27.25 23.32
C LEU A 41 -20.31 27.42 23.68
N LEU A 42 -21.13 26.46 23.25
CA LEU A 42 -22.57 26.45 23.53
C LEU A 42 -22.84 26.12 24.99
N THR A 43 -23.87 26.75 25.56
CA THR A 43 -24.43 26.30 26.85
C THR A 43 -25.33 25.08 26.65
N PRO A 44 -25.59 24.27 27.69
CA PRO A 44 -26.50 23.12 27.57
C PRO A 44 -27.92 23.49 27.12
N ALA A 45 -28.39 24.69 27.45
CA ALA A 45 -29.69 25.19 27.00
C ALA A 45 -29.69 25.53 25.50
N GLU A 46 -28.62 26.19 25.03
CA GLU A 46 -28.44 26.52 23.60
C GLU A 46 -28.26 25.26 22.74
N GLU A 47 -27.53 24.26 23.25
CA GLU A 47 -27.35 22.98 22.58
C GLU A 47 -28.69 22.26 22.35
N ARG A 48 -29.57 22.27 23.36
CA ARG A 48 -30.92 21.70 23.25
C ARG A 48 -31.79 22.47 22.27
N GLU A 49 -31.74 23.79 22.28
CA GLU A 49 -32.52 24.61 21.35
C GLU A 49 -32.08 24.41 19.90
N LEU A 50 -30.77 24.38 19.65
CA LEU A 50 -30.23 24.08 18.33
C LEU A 50 -30.56 22.66 17.88
N ALA A 51 -30.53 21.68 18.79
CA ALA A 51 -30.90 20.31 18.48
C ALA A 51 -32.40 20.17 18.16
N ARG A 52 -33.28 20.87 18.88
CA ARG A 52 -34.72 20.93 18.58
C ARG A 52 -34.98 21.50 17.19
N ARG A 53 -34.40 22.67 16.89
CA ARG A 53 -34.54 23.31 15.56
C ARG A 53 -33.98 22.43 14.44
N LYS A 54 -32.88 21.72 14.70
CA LYS A 54 -32.31 20.73 13.77
C LYS A 54 -33.31 19.60 13.47
N ASP A 55 -34.02 19.08 14.47
CA ASP A 55 -35.06 18.06 14.26
C ASP A 55 -36.31 18.60 13.54
N GLU A 56 -36.57 19.91 13.63
CA GLU A 56 -37.60 20.62 12.85
C GLU A 56 -37.18 20.91 11.39
N GLY A 57 -35.95 20.54 10.99
CA GLY A 57 -35.44 20.70 9.62
C GLY A 57 -34.59 21.96 9.38
N ASP A 58 -34.17 22.67 10.42
CA ASP A 58 -33.32 23.85 10.30
C ASP A 58 -31.85 23.47 10.07
N GLU A 59 -31.42 23.54 8.81
CA GLU A 59 -30.04 23.28 8.40
C GLU A 59 -29.04 24.30 8.96
N ALA A 60 -29.45 25.54 9.25
CA ALA A 60 -28.57 26.53 9.87
C ALA A 60 -28.30 26.16 11.34
N ALA A 61 -29.31 25.65 12.05
CA ALA A 61 -29.13 25.14 13.40
C ALA A 61 -28.19 23.92 13.43
N LYS A 62 -28.34 22.99 12.46
CA LYS A 62 -27.44 21.84 12.28
C LYS A 62 -25.99 22.28 12.06
N ARG A 63 -25.74 23.19 11.13
CA ARG A 63 -24.39 23.72 10.84
C ARG A 63 -23.78 24.37 12.06
N ARG A 64 -24.56 25.21 12.76
CA ARG A 64 -24.08 25.87 13.97
C ARG A 64 -23.69 24.89 15.06
N LEU A 65 -24.47 23.82 15.23
CA LEU A 65 -24.19 22.77 16.20
C LEU A 65 -22.90 22.00 15.86
N ILE A 66 -22.61 21.79 14.57
CA ILE A 66 -21.35 21.17 14.11
C ILE A 66 -20.17 22.11 14.35
N GLU A 67 -20.25 23.37 13.91
CA GLU A 67 -19.18 24.38 14.03
C GLU A 67 -18.71 24.56 15.49
N CYS A 68 -19.66 24.67 16.42
CA CYS A 68 -19.36 24.83 17.84
C CYS A 68 -18.66 23.62 18.47
N ASN A 69 -18.71 22.44 17.83
CA ASN A 69 -18.13 21.20 18.32
C ASN A 69 -16.87 20.75 17.55
N LEU A 70 -16.37 21.51 16.57
CA LEU A 70 -15.13 21.18 15.85
C LEU A 70 -13.90 21.08 16.77
N ARG A 71 -13.89 21.85 17.87
CA ARG A 71 -12.84 21.78 18.90
C ARG A 71 -12.79 20.44 19.62
N LEU A 72 -13.94 19.76 19.76
CA LEU A 72 -14.01 18.41 20.33
C LEU A 72 -13.33 17.40 19.40
N VAL A 73 -13.50 17.53 18.09
CA VAL A 73 -12.83 16.66 17.11
C VAL A 73 -11.32 16.82 17.23
N MET A 74 -10.83 18.07 17.22
CA MET A 74 -9.39 18.37 17.37
C MET A 74 -8.78 17.72 18.63
N SER A 75 -9.49 17.80 19.77
CA SER A 75 -8.98 17.25 21.04
C SER A 75 -8.92 15.72 21.05
N ILE A 76 -9.88 15.05 20.39
CA ILE A 76 -9.89 13.59 20.25
C ILE A 76 -8.80 13.15 19.28
N THR A 77 -8.66 13.82 18.14
CA THR A 77 -7.70 13.44 17.08
C THR A 77 -6.25 13.56 17.53
N ARG A 78 -5.93 14.47 18.47
CA ARG A 78 -4.57 14.65 19.01
C ARG A 78 -3.96 13.37 19.61
N ASN A 79 -4.79 12.41 20.03
CA ASN A 79 -4.31 11.12 20.55
C ASN A 79 -3.85 10.14 19.45
N TYR A 80 -4.11 10.45 18.17
CA TYR A 80 -3.88 9.58 17.02
C TYR A 80 -2.79 10.08 16.07
N THR A 81 -2.06 11.15 16.41
CA THR A 81 -1.05 11.78 15.53
C THR A 81 0.09 10.85 15.12
N ARG A 82 0.38 9.81 15.90
CA ARG A 82 1.46 8.84 15.62
C ARG A 82 1.01 7.63 14.78
N ALA A 83 -0.19 7.68 14.21
CA ALA A 83 -0.82 6.50 13.61
C ALA A 83 -0.58 6.37 12.08
N GLY A 84 0.36 7.12 11.50
CA GLY A 84 0.75 6.97 10.08
C GLY A 84 -0.13 7.69 9.06
N VAL A 85 -1.22 8.34 9.51
CA VAL A 85 -2.09 9.19 8.67
C VAL A 85 -1.84 10.66 9.04
N PRO A 86 -1.79 11.58 8.06
CA PRO A 86 -1.68 13.01 8.33
C PRO A 86 -2.76 13.51 9.30
N LEU A 87 -2.40 14.44 10.19
CA LEU A 87 -3.30 14.93 11.23
C LEU A 87 -4.56 15.59 10.64
N LEU A 88 -4.42 16.33 9.53
CA LEU A 88 -5.53 16.96 8.83
C LEU A 88 -6.56 15.93 8.35
N ASP A 89 -6.11 14.82 7.76
CA ASP A 89 -6.99 13.78 7.26
C ASP A 89 -7.77 13.13 8.41
N LEU A 90 -7.10 12.87 9.54
CA LEU A 90 -7.77 12.36 10.74
C LEU A 90 -8.79 13.36 11.32
N ILE A 91 -8.53 14.66 11.23
CA ILE A 91 -9.49 15.70 11.63
C ILE A 91 -10.72 15.65 10.72
N GLN A 92 -10.54 15.53 9.40
CA GLN A 92 -11.64 15.47 8.46
C GLN A 92 -12.51 14.22 8.65
N GLU A 93 -11.89 13.06 8.88
CA GLU A 93 -12.61 11.82 9.20
C GLU A 93 -13.35 11.93 10.56
N GLY A 94 -12.75 12.60 11.53
CA GLY A 94 -13.40 12.95 12.80
C GLY A 94 -14.59 13.89 12.62
N ASN A 95 -14.48 14.89 11.72
CA ASN A 95 -15.55 15.82 11.38
C ASN A 95 -16.74 15.09 10.73
N LEU A 96 -16.48 14.11 9.85
CA LEU A 96 -17.54 13.24 9.30
C LEU A 96 -18.24 12.43 10.40
N GLY A 97 -17.49 11.97 11.40
CA GLY A 97 -18.03 11.34 12.60
C GLY A 97 -18.92 12.28 13.42
N LEU A 98 -18.49 13.52 13.62
CA LEU A 98 -19.27 14.55 14.31
C LEU A 98 -20.58 14.86 13.58
N ILE A 99 -20.55 15.00 12.26
CA ILE A 99 -21.76 15.25 11.45
C ILE A 99 -22.80 14.14 11.67
N ARG A 100 -22.37 12.87 11.61
CA ARG A 100 -23.24 11.71 11.87
C ARG A 100 -23.77 11.69 13.30
N ALA A 101 -22.96 12.12 14.27
CA ALA A 101 -23.39 12.24 15.65
C ALA A 101 -24.50 13.28 15.80
N VAL A 102 -24.34 14.45 15.17
CA VAL A 102 -25.34 15.53 15.19
C VAL A 102 -26.64 15.11 14.51
N GLU A 103 -26.57 14.39 13.39
CA GLU A 103 -27.74 13.86 12.69
C GLU A 103 -28.56 12.91 13.56
N LYS A 104 -27.89 12.06 14.35
CA LYS A 104 -28.54 11.05 15.18
C LYS A 104 -28.71 11.45 16.65
N PHE A 105 -28.34 12.68 17.00
CA PHE A 105 -28.40 13.15 18.38
C PHE A 105 -29.85 13.45 18.77
N ASP A 106 -30.30 12.80 19.84
CA ASP A 106 -31.60 13.01 20.46
C ASP A 106 -31.43 13.88 21.72
N TYR A 107 -32.04 15.08 21.70
CA TYR A 107 -31.95 16.03 22.80
C TYR A 107 -32.88 15.67 23.98
N THR A 108 -33.87 14.81 23.78
CA THR A 108 -34.85 14.41 24.82
C THR A 108 -34.23 13.52 25.90
N MET A 109 -33.15 12.82 25.56
CA MET A 109 -32.41 11.93 26.46
C MET A 109 -31.63 12.66 27.56
N GLY A 110 -31.51 13.99 27.49
CA GLY A 110 -30.92 14.81 28.56
C GLY A 110 -29.39 14.75 28.70
N TYR A 111 -28.70 13.96 27.88
CA TYR A 111 -27.23 13.89 27.82
C TYR A 111 -26.64 15.00 26.93
N LYS A 112 -25.38 15.36 27.17
CA LYS A 112 -24.63 16.31 26.33
C LYS A 112 -24.25 15.66 25.00
N LEU A 113 -24.28 16.43 23.91
CA LEU A 113 -23.83 16.02 22.59
C LEU A 113 -22.39 15.52 22.63
N SER A 114 -21.51 16.14 23.41
CA SER A 114 -20.11 15.72 23.54
C SER A 114 -19.95 14.26 23.99
N THR A 115 -20.82 13.79 24.89
CA THR A 115 -20.84 12.39 25.34
C THR A 115 -21.15 11.43 24.19
N TYR A 116 -22.14 11.77 23.36
CA TYR A 116 -22.56 10.96 22.22
C TYR A 116 -21.58 11.04 21.04
N ALA A 117 -21.19 12.27 20.68
CA ALA A 117 -20.29 12.56 19.57
C ALA A 117 -18.91 11.93 19.73
N THR A 118 -18.41 11.83 20.96
CA THR A 118 -17.12 11.18 21.24
C THR A 118 -17.04 9.77 20.67
N TRP A 119 -18.11 8.97 20.74
CA TRP A 119 -18.14 7.61 20.18
C TRP A 119 -18.05 7.62 18.65
N TRP A 120 -18.86 8.45 18.00
CA TRP A 120 -18.88 8.57 16.53
C TRP A 120 -17.58 9.12 15.96
N ILE A 121 -16.96 10.09 16.64
CA ILE A 121 -15.66 10.66 16.26
C ILE A 121 -14.58 9.58 16.36
N ARG A 122 -14.46 8.89 17.51
CA ARG A 122 -13.48 7.80 17.69
C ARG A 122 -13.69 6.66 16.70
N GLN A 123 -14.93 6.28 16.43
CA GLN A 123 -15.26 5.22 15.47
C GLN A 123 -14.83 5.60 14.05
N SER A 124 -15.12 6.83 13.63
CA SER A 124 -14.77 7.31 12.29
C SER A 124 -13.26 7.40 12.11
N ILE A 125 -12.54 7.97 13.09
CA ILE A 125 -11.07 8.00 13.11
C ILE A 125 -10.48 6.58 13.11
N SER A 126 -10.99 5.68 13.94
CA SER A 126 -10.47 4.30 14.03
C SER A 126 -10.68 3.50 12.75
N ARG A 127 -11.79 3.77 12.04
CA ARG A 127 -12.11 3.20 10.73
C ARG A 127 -11.20 3.78 9.65
N ALA A 128 -11.05 5.09 9.58
CA ALA A 128 -10.14 5.75 8.65
C ALA A 128 -8.70 5.24 8.81
N LEU A 129 -8.25 5.09 10.07
CA LEU A 129 -6.94 4.53 10.37
C LEU A 129 -6.78 3.09 9.89
N ALA A 130 -7.84 2.27 9.94
CA ALA A 130 -7.80 0.89 9.44
C ALA A 130 -7.79 0.83 7.90
N GLU A 131 -8.44 1.79 7.23
CA GLU A 131 -8.59 1.83 5.76
C GLU A 131 -7.38 2.51 5.07
N GLN A 132 -6.84 3.58 5.66
CA GLN A 132 -5.84 4.47 5.05
C GLN A 132 -4.49 4.47 5.76
N GLY A 133 -4.40 3.97 7.00
CA GLY A 133 -3.18 4.06 7.81
C GLY A 133 -2.03 3.14 7.41
N ARG A 134 -2.19 2.34 6.35
CA ARG A 134 -1.17 1.40 5.87
C ARG A 134 -1.02 1.51 4.37
N THR A 135 0.22 1.45 3.90
CA THR A 135 0.56 1.40 2.46
C THR A 135 -0.13 0.23 1.76
N ILE A 136 -0.09 -0.96 2.38
CA ILE A 136 -0.87 -2.12 1.93
C ILE A 136 -2.12 -2.24 2.79
N ARG A 137 -3.27 -2.02 2.17
CA ARG A 137 -4.57 -2.01 2.84
C ARG A 137 -4.92 -3.40 3.39
N LEU A 138 -5.32 -3.45 4.66
CA LEU A 138 -5.86 -4.65 5.29
C LEU A 138 -7.38 -4.52 5.50
N PRO A 139 -8.17 -5.59 5.31
CA PRO A 139 -9.57 -5.58 5.69
C PRO A 139 -9.74 -5.30 7.19
N VAL A 140 -10.83 -4.61 7.57
CA VAL A 140 -11.10 -4.17 8.96
C VAL A 140 -11.02 -5.32 9.95
N HIS A 141 -11.60 -6.48 9.63
CA HIS A 141 -11.57 -7.65 10.51
C HIS A 141 -10.16 -8.19 10.74
N VAL A 142 -9.27 -8.11 9.75
CA VAL A 142 -7.85 -8.50 9.88
C VAL A 142 -7.09 -7.46 10.71
N ALA A 143 -7.32 -6.16 10.46
CA ALA A 143 -6.71 -5.09 11.23
C ALA A 143 -7.09 -5.18 12.73
N ASP A 144 -8.33 -5.55 13.04
CA ASP A 144 -8.78 -5.77 14.42
C ASP A 144 -8.11 -7.00 15.06
N GLN A 145 -7.94 -8.10 14.31
CA GLN A 145 -7.17 -9.26 14.77
C GLN A 145 -5.71 -8.88 15.08
N VAL A 146 -5.06 -8.12 14.18
CA VAL A 146 -3.70 -7.60 14.39
C VAL A 146 -3.61 -6.72 15.64
N ARG A 147 -4.58 -5.82 15.85
CA ARG A 147 -4.63 -4.97 17.06
C ARG A 147 -4.79 -5.80 18.34
N ARG A 148 -5.62 -6.85 18.32
CA ARG A 148 -5.79 -7.79 19.45
C ARG A 148 -4.48 -8.49 19.79
N VAL A 149 -3.82 -9.08 18.79
CA VAL A 149 -2.52 -9.76 18.94
C VAL A 149 -1.46 -8.78 19.46
N THR A 150 -1.37 -7.57 18.90
CA THR A 150 -0.41 -6.54 19.33
C THR A 150 -0.66 -6.10 20.78
N ARG A 151 -1.94 -5.96 21.19
CA ARG A 151 -2.31 -5.63 22.56
C ARG A 151 -1.95 -6.74 23.53
N ALA A 152 -2.25 -8.00 23.17
CA ALA A 152 -1.89 -9.17 23.96
C ALA A 152 -0.37 -9.28 24.13
N ARG A 153 0.41 -9.10 23.05
CA ARG A 153 1.88 -9.07 23.08
C ARG A 153 2.41 -8.01 24.06
N ARG A 154 1.88 -6.78 24.00
CA ARG A 154 2.27 -5.70 24.92
C ARG A 154 1.89 -5.98 26.38
N ALA A 155 0.67 -6.47 26.61
CA ALA A 155 0.19 -6.78 27.95
C ALA A 155 1.00 -7.93 28.59
N LEU A 156 1.28 -8.99 27.84
CA LEU A 156 2.12 -10.10 28.30
C LEU A 156 3.57 -9.67 28.49
N GLY A 157 4.11 -8.84 27.60
CA GLY A 157 5.46 -8.29 27.74
C GLY A 157 5.63 -7.49 29.05
N GLN A 158 4.63 -6.70 29.42
CA GLN A 158 4.60 -5.98 30.70
C GLN A 158 4.44 -6.91 31.91
N LYS A 159 3.60 -7.95 31.82
CA LYS A 159 3.39 -8.92 32.90
C LYS A 159 4.61 -9.82 33.15
N LEU A 160 5.28 -10.25 32.09
CA LEU A 160 6.36 -11.24 32.12
C LEU A 160 7.76 -10.61 32.17
N ASN A 161 7.89 -9.30 31.91
CA ASN A 161 9.17 -8.59 31.75
C ASN A 161 10.12 -9.27 30.75
N ARG A 162 9.56 -9.93 29.73
CA ARG A 162 10.26 -10.54 28.59
C ARG A 162 9.38 -10.54 27.37
N ASP A 163 9.96 -10.78 26.20
CA ASP A 163 9.16 -11.03 25.01
C ASP A 163 8.35 -12.33 25.16
N PRO A 164 7.01 -12.28 24.97
CA PRO A 164 6.15 -13.46 25.10
C PRO A 164 6.32 -14.39 23.90
N SER A 165 6.18 -15.69 24.12
CA SER A 165 6.21 -16.68 23.05
C SER A 165 4.93 -16.63 22.19
N LEU A 166 4.99 -17.16 20.97
CA LEU A 166 3.81 -17.21 20.08
C LEU A 166 2.64 -17.97 20.73
N GLU A 167 2.92 -19.01 21.51
CA GLU A 167 1.90 -19.78 22.22
C GLU A 167 1.24 -19.00 23.35
N GLU A 168 2.00 -18.18 24.08
CA GLU A 168 1.48 -17.33 25.15
C GLU A 168 0.57 -16.24 24.58
N ILE A 169 0.99 -15.62 23.47
CA ILE A 169 0.17 -14.62 22.76
C ILE A 169 -1.10 -15.27 22.20
N ALA A 170 -0.99 -16.48 21.64
CA ALA A 170 -2.11 -17.25 21.11
C ALA A 170 -3.18 -17.52 22.18
N LYS A 171 -2.75 -17.92 23.39
CA LYS A 171 -3.64 -18.14 24.54
C LYS A 171 -4.33 -16.86 25.01
N GLU A 172 -3.60 -15.74 25.13
CA GLU A 172 -4.19 -14.46 25.58
C GLU A 172 -5.10 -13.82 24.51
N ALA A 173 -4.79 -14.02 23.23
CA ALA A 173 -5.52 -13.39 22.13
C ALA A 173 -6.68 -14.25 21.58
N ASP A 174 -6.84 -15.48 22.04
CA ASP A 174 -7.77 -16.52 21.53
C ASP A 174 -7.57 -16.85 20.04
N PHE A 175 -6.33 -17.12 19.65
CA PHE A 175 -5.99 -17.56 18.28
C PHE A 175 -5.09 -18.79 18.30
N THR A 176 -4.92 -19.45 17.15
CA THR A 176 -3.91 -20.51 17.00
C THR A 176 -2.51 -19.89 16.88
N PRO A 177 -1.44 -20.56 17.34
CA PRO A 177 -0.07 -20.05 17.22
C PRO A 177 0.32 -19.74 15.77
N ARG A 178 -0.11 -20.58 14.82
CA ARG A 178 0.05 -20.35 13.37
C ARG A 178 -0.62 -19.05 12.93
N ARG A 179 -1.85 -18.80 13.37
CA ARG A 179 -2.57 -17.57 13.03
C ARG A 179 -1.91 -16.34 13.62
N VAL A 180 -1.37 -16.43 14.84
CA VAL A 180 -0.61 -15.35 15.46
C VAL A 180 0.65 -15.03 14.65
N GLN A 181 1.38 -16.05 14.18
CA GLN A 181 2.54 -15.86 13.31
C GLN A 181 2.16 -15.12 12.02
N GLU A 182 1.13 -15.59 11.29
CA GLU A 182 0.63 -14.92 10.08
C GLU A 182 0.26 -13.45 10.36
N LEU A 183 -0.43 -13.18 11.48
CA LEU A 183 -0.83 -11.82 11.85
C LEU A 183 0.36 -10.93 12.24
N LEU A 184 1.42 -11.48 12.83
CA LEU A 184 2.63 -10.75 13.18
C LEU A 184 3.49 -10.44 11.95
N GLU A 185 3.51 -11.32 10.95
CA GLU A 185 4.16 -11.05 9.65
C GLU A 185 3.49 -9.85 8.96
N LEU A 186 2.17 -9.74 9.03
CA LEU A 186 1.42 -8.59 8.51
C LEU A 186 1.69 -7.27 9.28
N VAL A 187 2.31 -7.31 10.46
CA VAL A 187 2.69 -6.11 11.22
C VAL A 187 3.98 -5.48 10.69
N GLN A 188 4.81 -6.22 9.96
CA GLN A 188 6.09 -5.69 9.47
C GLN A 188 5.86 -4.47 8.57
N ASP A 189 6.54 -3.36 8.91
CA ASP A 189 6.47 -2.12 8.15
C ASP A 189 7.31 -2.24 6.89
N HIS A 190 6.77 -1.71 5.78
CA HIS A 190 7.46 -1.62 4.51
C HIS A 190 8.63 -0.64 4.62
N VAL A 191 9.76 -0.99 4.01
CA VAL A 191 10.94 -0.12 3.93
C VAL A 191 10.93 0.59 2.57
N SER A 192 11.36 1.86 2.54
CA SER A 192 11.50 2.60 1.28
C SER A 192 12.68 2.04 0.48
N LEU A 193 12.50 1.86 -0.83
CA LEU A 193 13.60 1.49 -1.73
C LEU A 193 14.66 2.59 -1.87
N GLU A 194 14.27 3.84 -1.63
CA GLU A 194 15.19 4.98 -1.62
C GLU A 194 15.96 5.11 -0.29
N THR A 195 15.73 4.20 0.67
CA THR A 195 16.49 4.22 1.92
C THR A 195 17.97 3.99 1.60
N PRO A 196 18.88 4.92 1.96
CA PRO A 196 20.30 4.75 1.74
C PRO A 196 20.83 3.57 2.58
N VAL A 197 21.76 2.82 2.01
CA VAL A 197 22.39 1.65 2.63
C VAL A 197 23.90 1.86 2.71
N GLY A 198 24.53 1.44 3.82
CA GLY A 198 25.97 1.62 4.03
C GLY A 198 26.36 3.09 4.21
N ASP A 199 27.34 3.55 3.43
CA ASP A 199 27.91 4.92 3.50
C ASP A 199 27.04 5.99 2.82
N GLY A 200 25.86 5.63 2.31
CA GLY A 200 24.89 6.55 1.72
C GLY A 200 25.01 6.76 0.21
N GLU A 201 25.98 6.11 -0.45
CA GLU A 201 26.10 6.14 -1.91
C GLU A 201 25.15 5.18 -2.63
N SER A 202 24.73 4.10 -1.97
CA SER A 202 23.82 3.10 -2.53
C SER A 202 22.44 3.18 -1.88
N THR A 203 21.40 2.93 -2.67
CA THR A 203 20.03 2.81 -2.20
C THR A 203 19.64 1.34 -2.06
N MET A 204 18.58 1.06 -1.29
CA MET A 204 18.03 -0.30 -1.19
C MET A 204 17.57 -0.82 -2.56
N SER A 205 17.08 0.03 -3.47
CA SER A 205 16.73 -0.35 -4.84
C SER A 205 17.89 -0.95 -5.63
N ASP A 206 19.11 -0.44 -5.43
CA ASP A 206 20.28 -0.89 -6.20
C ASP A 206 20.71 -2.32 -5.84
N LEU A 207 20.25 -2.83 -4.71
CA LEU A 207 20.61 -4.15 -4.18
C LEU A 207 19.61 -5.25 -4.58
N ILE A 208 18.49 -4.89 -5.22
CA ILE A 208 17.46 -5.85 -5.59
C ILE A 208 17.74 -6.42 -6.97
N GLU A 209 17.94 -7.75 -7.03
CA GLU A 209 18.12 -8.48 -8.28
C GLU A 209 16.81 -8.55 -9.09
N ASP A 210 16.88 -8.23 -10.38
CA ASP A 210 15.77 -8.48 -11.31
C ASP A 210 15.76 -9.93 -11.80
N THR A 211 14.96 -10.75 -11.14
CA THR A 211 14.77 -12.17 -11.49
C THR A 211 14.03 -12.42 -12.81
N ASN A 212 13.41 -11.39 -13.40
CA ASN A 212 12.72 -11.52 -14.70
C ASN A 212 13.61 -11.13 -15.88
N ALA A 213 14.74 -10.44 -15.63
CA ALA A 213 15.67 -10.09 -16.67
C ALA A 213 16.34 -11.36 -17.22
N LEU A 214 16.23 -11.56 -18.54
CA LEU A 214 16.97 -12.61 -19.21
C LEU A 214 18.46 -12.24 -19.18
N ALA A 215 19.30 -13.18 -18.74
CA ALA A 215 20.73 -13.00 -18.81
C ALA A 215 21.16 -12.76 -20.28
N PRO A 216 22.09 -11.83 -20.57
CA PRO A 216 22.48 -11.51 -21.95
C PRO A 216 22.92 -12.73 -22.78
N GLU A 217 23.54 -13.72 -22.11
CA GLU A 217 23.91 -15.01 -22.70
C GLU A 217 22.68 -15.81 -23.15
N THR A 218 21.61 -15.87 -22.34
CA THR A 218 20.38 -16.58 -22.65
C THR A 218 19.61 -15.88 -23.77
N GLU A 219 19.58 -14.55 -23.77
CA GLU A 219 18.94 -13.78 -24.83
C GLU A 219 19.66 -13.99 -26.17
N THR A 220 20.99 -13.93 -26.17
CA THR A 220 21.80 -14.17 -27.37
C THR A 220 21.65 -15.61 -27.86
N SER A 221 21.69 -16.58 -26.95
CA SER A 221 21.47 -18.00 -27.26
C SER A 221 20.08 -18.24 -27.88
N ASN A 222 19.04 -17.61 -27.33
CA ASN A 222 17.67 -17.69 -27.87
C ASN A 222 17.57 -17.05 -29.26
N LYS A 223 18.21 -15.91 -29.49
CA LYS A 223 18.27 -15.25 -30.82
C LYS A 223 18.99 -16.13 -31.85
N LEU A 224 20.15 -16.68 -31.49
CA LEU A 224 20.92 -17.59 -32.35
C LEU A 224 20.10 -18.85 -32.66
N ARG A 225 19.53 -19.49 -31.64
CA ARG A 225 18.65 -20.67 -31.77
C ARG A 225 17.49 -20.40 -32.71
N THR A 226 16.84 -19.24 -32.58
CA THR A 226 15.72 -18.84 -33.46
C THR A 226 16.18 -18.68 -34.91
N SER A 227 17.34 -18.06 -35.13
CA SER A 227 17.93 -17.89 -36.46
C SER A 227 18.30 -19.23 -37.10
N GLU A 228 18.95 -20.12 -36.35
CA GLU A 228 19.35 -21.45 -36.85
C GLU A 228 18.14 -22.34 -37.17
N ILE A 229 17.09 -22.31 -36.33
CA ILE A 229 15.82 -22.99 -36.63
C ILE A 229 15.21 -22.42 -37.91
N GLY A 230 15.26 -21.10 -38.10
CA GLY A 230 14.81 -20.43 -39.32
C GLY A 230 15.54 -20.92 -40.57
N GLU A 231 16.87 -20.98 -40.55
CA GLU A 231 17.68 -21.50 -41.67
C GLU A 231 17.41 -22.99 -41.93
N ALA A 232 17.31 -23.81 -40.88
CA ALA A 232 17.01 -25.24 -41.03
C ALA A 232 15.63 -25.48 -41.67
N ILE A 233 14.62 -24.69 -41.29
CA ILE A 233 13.29 -24.77 -41.91
C ILE A 233 13.34 -24.35 -43.38
N ARG A 234 14.14 -23.35 -43.77
CA ARG A 234 14.27 -22.91 -45.17
C ARG A 234 14.78 -24.00 -46.11
N LEU A 235 15.52 -25.00 -45.61
CA LEU A 235 15.99 -26.16 -46.40
C LEU A 235 14.86 -27.14 -46.78
N LEU A 236 13.74 -27.12 -46.07
CA LEU A 236 12.59 -27.99 -46.35
C LEU A 236 11.79 -27.53 -47.56
N LYS A 237 10.92 -28.40 -48.10
CA LYS A 237 10.02 -27.99 -49.19
C LYS A 237 8.99 -26.96 -48.67
N PRO A 238 8.54 -26.01 -49.51
CA PRO A 238 7.62 -24.93 -49.09
C PRO A 238 6.34 -25.42 -48.38
N ARG A 239 5.81 -26.57 -48.79
CA ARG A 239 4.63 -27.19 -48.14
C ARG A 239 4.92 -27.73 -46.74
N GLN A 240 6.11 -28.27 -46.49
CA GLN A 240 6.53 -28.76 -45.17
C GLN A 240 6.81 -27.59 -44.22
N GLN A 241 7.43 -26.52 -44.72
CA GLN A 241 7.69 -25.30 -43.96
C GLN A 241 6.39 -24.71 -43.39
N ARG A 242 5.38 -24.52 -44.24
CA ARG A 242 4.07 -23.99 -43.80
C ARG A 242 3.41 -24.88 -42.74
N VAL A 243 3.50 -26.21 -42.88
CA VAL A 243 2.96 -27.13 -41.86
C VAL A 243 3.66 -26.91 -40.52
N LEU A 244 4.99 -26.80 -40.48
CA LEU A 244 5.73 -26.60 -39.23
C LEU A 244 5.50 -25.22 -38.60
N ILE A 245 5.52 -24.16 -39.39
CA ILE A 245 5.30 -22.79 -38.91
C ILE A 245 3.93 -22.67 -38.26
N GLU A 246 2.88 -23.19 -38.90
CA GLU A 246 1.51 -23.14 -38.38
C GLU A 246 1.31 -24.11 -37.19
N ARG A 247 1.92 -25.29 -37.22
CA ARG A 247 1.80 -26.30 -36.17
C ARG A 247 2.45 -25.85 -34.85
N PHE A 248 3.66 -25.30 -34.93
CA PHE A 248 4.44 -24.87 -33.77
C PHE A 248 4.33 -23.38 -33.46
N GLY A 249 3.64 -22.60 -34.29
CA GLY A 249 3.44 -21.17 -34.06
C GLY A 249 4.71 -20.33 -34.24
N LEU A 250 5.66 -20.78 -35.07
CA LEU A 250 7.00 -20.19 -35.20
C LEU A 250 7.00 -18.76 -35.77
N SER A 251 5.88 -18.30 -36.32
CA SER A 251 5.64 -16.93 -36.77
C SER A 251 5.07 -16.00 -35.69
N GLY A 252 5.17 -16.39 -34.41
CA GLY A 252 4.63 -15.63 -33.27
C GLY A 252 3.15 -15.92 -32.96
N GLY A 253 2.58 -16.97 -33.57
CA GLY A 253 1.22 -17.43 -33.32
C GLY A 253 1.14 -18.51 -32.25
N LYS A 254 -0.07 -18.85 -31.80
CA LYS A 254 -0.29 -20.04 -30.96
C LYS A 254 -0.12 -21.32 -31.81
N PRO A 255 0.43 -22.40 -31.23
CA PRO A 255 0.49 -23.70 -31.92
C PRO A 255 -0.91 -24.20 -32.25
N LYS A 256 -1.12 -24.65 -33.50
CA LYS A 256 -2.43 -25.10 -34.03
C LYS A 256 -2.55 -26.61 -34.06
N THR A 257 -3.75 -27.15 -34.00
CA THR A 257 -4.00 -28.60 -34.11
C THR A 257 -3.78 -29.12 -35.54
N LEU A 258 -3.56 -30.43 -35.73
CA LEU A 258 -3.41 -31.02 -37.08
C LEU A 258 -4.64 -30.78 -37.96
N GLU A 259 -5.81 -30.69 -37.35
CA GLU A 259 -7.08 -30.46 -38.04
C GLU A 259 -7.21 -29.00 -38.47
N GLU A 260 -6.85 -28.05 -37.60
CA GLU A 260 -6.78 -26.61 -37.93
C GLU A 260 -5.77 -26.32 -39.04
N VAL A 261 -4.56 -26.91 -38.94
CA VAL A 261 -3.53 -26.77 -39.98
C VAL A 261 -4.00 -27.39 -41.30
N GLY A 262 -4.73 -28.52 -41.24
CA GLY A 262 -5.34 -29.16 -42.41
C GLY A 262 -6.39 -28.29 -43.08
N ALA A 263 -7.26 -27.64 -42.29
CA ALA A 263 -8.25 -26.70 -42.78
C ALA A 263 -7.60 -25.48 -43.48
N ILE A 264 -6.54 -24.92 -42.91
CA ILE A 264 -5.79 -23.77 -43.50
C ILE A 264 -5.13 -24.15 -44.83
N LEU A 265 -4.60 -25.36 -44.93
CA LEU A 265 -3.84 -25.83 -46.09
C LEU A 265 -4.69 -26.59 -47.13
N GLY A 266 -5.99 -26.79 -46.86
CA GLY A 266 -6.90 -27.54 -47.73
C GLY A 266 -6.54 -29.02 -47.86
N ILE A 267 -6.00 -29.64 -46.81
CA ILE A 267 -5.57 -31.05 -46.79
C ILE A 267 -6.13 -31.80 -45.59
N THR A 268 -6.21 -33.13 -45.70
CA THR A 268 -6.71 -33.97 -44.60
C THR A 268 -5.75 -33.97 -43.40
N ARG A 269 -6.30 -34.17 -42.20
CA ARG A 269 -5.53 -34.31 -40.95
C ARG A 269 -4.37 -35.30 -41.07
N GLU A 270 -4.64 -36.46 -41.68
CA GLU A 270 -3.63 -37.50 -41.87
C GLU A 270 -2.52 -37.06 -42.84
N ARG A 271 -2.85 -36.24 -43.83
CA ARG A 271 -1.85 -35.69 -44.75
C ARG A 271 -0.94 -34.68 -44.06
N VAL A 272 -1.46 -33.85 -43.15
CA VAL A 272 -0.65 -32.94 -42.31
C VAL A 272 0.33 -33.75 -41.47
N ARG A 273 -0.14 -34.83 -40.81
CA ARG A 273 0.69 -35.72 -39.99
C ARG A 273 1.84 -36.35 -40.77
N GLN A 274 1.56 -36.80 -42.01
CA GLN A 274 2.59 -37.36 -42.89
C GLN A 274 3.65 -36.31 -43.28
N LEU A 275 3.22 -35.09 -43.61
CA LEU A 275 4.12 -34.00 -43.96
C LEU A 275 4.97 -33.56 -42.77
N GLU A 276 4.39 -33.47 -41.57
CA GLU A 276 5.09 -33.18 -40.31
C GLU A 276 6.16 -34.25 -40.03
N THR A 277 5.79 -35.53 -40.05
CA THR A 277 6.72 -36.64 -39.78
C THR A 277 7.89 -36.64 -40.76
N ARG A 278 7.61 -36.37 -42.04
CA ARG A 278 8.64 -36.28 -43.08
C ARG A 278 9.53 -35.06 -42.88
N ALA A 279 8.94 -33.90 -42.57
CA ALA A 279 9.67 -32.67 -42.32
C ALA A 279 10.61 -32.79 -41.11
N LEU A 280 10.15 -33.39 -40.01
CA LEU A 280 10.97 -33.63 -38.82
C LEU A 280 12.12 -34.62 -39.10
N ARG A 281 11.88 -35.63 -39.94
CA ARG A 281 12.94 -36.57 -40.37
C ARG A 281 13.99 -35.87 -41.24
N GLU A 282 13.56 -35.04 -42.18
CA GLU A 282 14.45 -34.25 -43.04
C GLU A 282 15.25 -33.22 -42.22
N LEU A 283 14.63 -32.54 -41.25
CA LEU A 283 15.33 -31.63 -40.33
C LEU A 283 16.40 -32.34 -39.50
N ARG A 284 16.10 -33.54 -38.98
CA ARG A 284 17.08 -34.34 -38.23
C ARG A 284 18.31 -34.71 -39.05
N GLN A 285 18.18 -34.83 -40.37
CA GLN A 285 19.32 -35.10 -41.27
C GLN A 285 20.02 -33.82 -41.72
N ALA A 286 19.28 -32.74 -41.95
CA ALA A 286 19.79 -31.50 -42.53
C ALA A 286 20.46 -30.57 -41.51
N ALA A 287 20.08 -30.63 -40.24
CA ALA A 287 20.58 -29.73 -39.19
C ALA A 287 20.93 -30.48 -37.90
N PRO A 288 21.98 -31.34 -37.91
CA PRO A 288 22.44 -32.04 -36.70
C PRO A 288 22.99 -31.09 -35.63
N SER A 289 23.40 -29.86 -36.00
CA SER A 289 23.87 -28.83 -35.07
C SER A 289 22.81 -28.41 -34.05
N LEU A 290 21.52 -28.57 -34.37
CA LEU A 290 20.42 -28.23 -33.45
C LEU A 290 20.37 -29.18 -32.23
N GLU A 291 20.99 -30.36 -32.30
CA GLU A 291 21.10 -31.27 -31.13
C GLU A 291 21.96 -30.67 -30.00
N HIS A 292 22.86 -29.73 -30.31
CA HIS A 292 23.68 -29.07 -29.29
C HIS A 292 22.84 -28.26 -28.29
N TYR A 293 21.69 -27.72 -28.73
CA TYR A 293 20.75 -27.01 -27.87
C TYR A 293 19.90 -27.92 -26.95
N LEU A 294 19.97 -29.24 -27.12
CA LEU A 294 19.29 -30.24 -26.28
C LEU A 294 20.22 -30.89 -25.25
N ARG A 295 21.53 -30.73 -25.41
CA ARG A 295 22.56 -31.29 -24.50
C ARG A 295 23.01 -30.32 -23.42
N THR A 296 22.40 -29.14 -23.35
CA THR A 296 22.57 -28.11 -22.31
C THR A 296 21.27 -27.98 -21.54
#